data_AF-A0A8T0MGD3-F1
#
_entry.id   AF-A0A8T0MGD3-F1
#
_cell.length_a   1.000
_cell.length_b   1.000
_cell.length_c   1.000
_cell.angle_alpha   90.00
_cell.angle_beta   90.00
_cell.angle_gamma   90.00
#
_symmetry.space_group_name_H-M   'P 1'
#
loop_
_entity.id
_entity.type
_entity.pdbx_description
1 polymer ?
#
loop_
_entity_poly.entity_id
_entity_poly.type
_entity_poly.pdbx_seq_one_letter_code
_entity_poly.pdbx_strand_id
1 'polypeptide(L)' 'MSKLKDPDAEFEIIQILIKECNKIEGHVQECKRLVLQYIPLIMVNGEKFLEKNNDVCVQACMNITVWM' A
#
# COMPACT_ATOMS: atom_id res chain seq x y z
N MET A 1 10.44 18.26 5.09
CA MET A 1 10.31 17.45 3.86
C MET A 1 9.60 16.17 4.28
N SER A 2 8.47 15.88 3.66
CA SER A 2 7.78 14.60 3.82
C SER A 2 8.69 13.46 3.34
N LYS A 3 8.94 12.42 4.15
CA LYS A 3 9.64 11.22 3.68
C LYS A 3 8.87 10.47 2.57
N LEU A 4 7.57 10.70 2.46
CA LEU A 4 6.70 10.07 1.46
C LEU A 4 6.79 10.71 0.07
N LYS A 5 7.43 11.88 -0.06
CA LYS A 5 7.64 12.58 -1.35
C LYS A 5 9.07 12.45 -1.87
N ASP A 6 9.92 11.73 -1.14
CA ASP A 6 11.28 11.45 -1.55
C ASP A 6 11.26 10.23 -2.50
N PRO A 7 11.72 10.36 -3.75
CA PRO A 7 11.63 9.30 -4.75
C PRO A 7 12.48 8.07 -4.39
N ASP A 8 13.56 8.24 -3.62
CA ASP A 8 14.38 7.12 -3.17
C ASP A 8 13.65 6.34 -2.07
N ALA A 9 13.00 7.04 -1.13
CA ALA A 9 12.14 6.42 -0.13
C ALA A 9 10.91 5.75 -0.76
N GLU A 10 10.35 6.31 -1.83
CA GLU A 10 9.23 5.75 -2.58
C GLU A 10 9.55 4.34 -3.09
N PHE A 11 10.71 4.21 -3.73
CA PHE A 11 11.18 2.94 -4.26
C PHE A 11 11.49 1.92 -3.17
N GLU A 12 12.14 2.34 -2.07
CA GLU A 12 12.44 1.48 -0.93
C GLU A 12 11.17 0.88 -0.30
N ILE A 13 10.13 1.70 -0.13
CA ILE A 13 8.83 1.27 0.40
C ILE A 13 8.19 0.20 -0.50
N ILE A 14 8.20 0.42 -1.82
CA ILE A 14 7.67 -0.56 -2.78
C ILE A 14 8.43 -1.88 -2.66
N GLN A 15 9.76 -1.84 -2.60
CA GLN A 15 10.58 -3.04 -2.49
C GLN A 15 10.30 -3.83 -1.21
N ILE A 16 10.17 -3.13 -0.08
CA ILE A 16 9.81 -3.76 1.20
C ILE A 16 8.45 -4.45 1.09
N LEU A 17 7.43 -3.75 0.59
CA LEU A 17 6.07 -4.30 0.48
C LEU A 17 5.99 -5.51 -0.47
N ILE A 18 6.68 -5.45 -1.61
CA ILE A 18 6.78 -6.58 -2.54
C ILE A 18 7.52 -7.78 -1.92
N LYS A 19 8.55 -7.53 -1.10
CA LYS A 19 9.27 -8.58 -0.38
C LYS A 19 8.39 -9.26 0.64
N GLU A 20 7.60 -8.49 1.39
CA GLU A 20 6.65 -9.04 2.38
C GLU A 20 5.54 -9.86 1.71
N CYS A 21 5.08 -9.50 0.50
CA CYS A 21 4.13 -10.33 -0.24
C CYS A 21 4.61 -11.77 -0.49
N ASN A 22 5.92 -12.01 -0.56
CA ASN A 22 6.45 -13.38 -0.75
C ASN A 22 6.23 -14.28 0.47
N LYS A 23 5.87 -13.71 1.63
CA LYS A 23 5.56 -14.46 2.86
C LYS A 23 4.08 -14.85 2.95
N ILE A 24 3.24 -14.38 2.02
CA ILE A 24 1.80 -14.68 2.00
C ILE A 24 1.57 -15.92 1.14
N GLU A 25 1.59 -17.09 1.78
CA GLU A 25 1.33 -18.37 1.12
C GLU A 25 -0.04 -18.36 0.41
N GLY A 26 -0.08 -18.92 -0.81
CA GLY A 26 -1.30 -18.96 -1.63
C GLY A 26 -1.67 -17.65 -2.35
N HIS A 27 -1.20 -16.48 -1.89
CA HIS A 27 -1.66 -15.17 -2.40
C HIS A 27 -0.53 -14.22 -2.85
N VAL A 28 0.70 -14.70 -3.01
CA VAL A 28 1.87 -13.88 -3.38
C VAL A 28 1.60 -12.94 -4.57
N GLN A 29 0.98 -13.45 -5.63
CA GLN A 29 0.74 -12.67 -6.85
C GLN A 29 -0.38 -11.64 -6.69
N GLU A 30 -1.42 -11.98 -5.93
CA GLU A 30 -2.53 -11.09 -5.62
C GLU A 30 -2.06 -9.94 -4.72
N CYS A 31 -1.26 -10.24 -3.70
CA CYS A 31 -0.62 -9.23 -2.86
C CYS A 31 0.24 -8.26 -3.68
N LYS A 32 1.11 -8.76 -4.57
CA LYS A 32 1.95 -7.91 -5.42
C LYS A 32 1.11 -7.02 -6.33
N ARG A 33 0.00 -7.54 -6.87
CA ARG A 33 -0.93 -6.76 -7.69
C ARG A 33 -1.55 -5.62 -6.87
N LEU A 34 -2.05 -5.91 -5.68
CA LEU A 34 -2.64 -4.91 -4.78
C LEU A 34 -1.63 -3.84 -4.40
N VAL A 35 -0.41 -4.24 -4.02
CA VAL A 35 0.70 -3.32 -3.70
C VAL A 35 0.94 -2.35 -4.86
N LEU A 36 1.12 -2.85 -6.09
CA LEU A 36 1.37 -2.00 -7.25
C LEU A 36 0.19 -1.09 -7.63
N GLN A 37 -1.05 -1.53 -7.38
CA GLN A 37 -2.25 -0.75 -7.68
C GLN A 37 -2.50 0.37 -6.67
N TYR A 38 -2.36 0.07 -5.38
CA TYR A 38 -2.75 1.00 -4.31
C TYR A 38 -1.61 1.90 -3.86
N ILE A 39 -0.35 1.48 -3.99
CA ILE A 39 0.79 2.30 -3.58
C ILE A 39 0.79 3.68 -4.25
N PRO A 40 0.66 3.82 -5.58
CA PRO A 40 0.66 5.14 -6.23
C PRO A 40 -0.45 6.05 -5.71
N LEU A 41 -1.62 5.48 -5.42
CA LEU A 41 -2.76 6.20 -4.85
C LEU A 41 -2.46 6.67 -3.43
N ILE A 42 -1.81 5.84 -2.63
CA ILE A 42 -1.34 6.19 -1.28
C ILE A 42 -0.22 7.21 -1.39
N MET A 43 0.70 7.17 -2.35
CA MET A 43 1.82 8.12 -2.41
C MET A 43 1.41 9.53 -2.81
N VAL A 44 0.41 9.68 -3.69
CA VAL A 44 -0.07 11.01 -4.11
C VAL A 44 -0.73 11.79 -2.96
N ASN A 45 -1.47 11.10 -2.07
CA ASN A 45 -2.25 11.73 -0.99
C ASN A 45 -1.94 11.19 0.42
N GLY A 46 -0.87 10.41 0.58
CA GLY A 46 -0.65 9.50 1.71
C GLY A 46 -0.63 10.16 3.06
N GLU A 47 0.04 11.30 3.18
CA GLU A 47 0.08 12.05 4.44
C GLU A 47 -1.32 12.47 4.87
N LYS A 48 -2.09 13.08 3.97
CA LYS A 48 -3.47 13.48 4.25
C LYS A 48 -4.40 12.28 4.44
N PHE A 49 -4.11 11.16 3.78
CA PHE A 49 -4.87 9.93 3.86
C PHE A 49 -4.65 9.24 5.20
N LEU A 50 -3.40 9.10 5.63
CA LEU A 50 -2.98 8.54 6.92
C LEU A 50 -3.40 9.43 8.10
N GLU A 51 -3.33 10.75 7.95
CA GLU A 51 -3.78 11.71 8.97
C GLU A 51 -5.30 11.67 9.18
N LYS A 52 -6.08 11.41 8.12
CA LYS A 52 -7.55 11.41 8.18
C LYS A 52 -8.16 10.04 8.46
N ASN A 53 -7.50 8.97 8.03
CA ASN A 53 -7.99 7.61 8.14
C ASN A 53 -6.98 6.82 8.99
N ASN A 54 -7.35 6.55 10.25
CA ASN A 54 -6.49 5.92 11.27
C ASN A 54 -5.84 4.58 10.87
N ASP A 55 -6.24 3.97 9.76
CA ASP A 55 -5.57 2.80 9.18
C ASP A 55 -5.87 2.67 7.67
N VAL A 56 -4.82 2.58 6.84
CA VAL A 56 -4.92 2.30 5.39
C VAL A 56 -5.57 0.94 5.15
N CYS A 57 -5.33 -0.01 6.05
CA CYS A 57 -5.87 -1.36 5.98
C CYS A 57 -7.39 -1.34 6.13
N VAL A 58 -7.96 -0.43 6.92
CA VAL A 58 -9.43 -0.31 7.04
C VAL A 58 -10.04 0.11 5.70
N GLN A 59 -9.47 1.08 4.98
CA GLN A 59 -9.99 1.44 3.65
C GLN A 59 -9.71 0.39 2.58
N ALA A 60 -8.54 -0.24 2.58
CA ALA A 60 -8.21 -1.28 1.62
C ALA A 60 -9.07 -2.55 1.83
N CYS A 61 -9.24 -2.99 3.08
CA CYS A 61 -10.07 -4.14 3.43
C CYS A 61 -11.57 -3.85 3.30
N MET A 62 -12.02 -2.62 3.54
CA MET A 62 -13.44 -2.25 3.35
C MET A 62 -13.83 -2.23 1.87
N ASN A 63 -12.88 -1.96 0.96
CA ASN A 63 -13.09 -2.21 -0.47
C ASN A 63 -13.16 -3.72 -0.78
N ILE A 64 -12.32 -4.56 -0.17
CA ILE A 64 -12.38 -6.02 -0.37
C ILE A 64 -13.73 -6.60 0.10
N THR A 65 -14.32 -6.09 1.18
CA THR A 65 -15.65 -6.54 1.66
C THR A 65 -16.83 -6.06 0.82
N VAL A 66 -16.64 -5.12 -0.12
CA VAL A 66 -17.69 -4.67 -1.07
C VAL A 66 -17.68 -5.52 -2.35
N TRP A 67 -16.59 -6.27 -2.61
CA TRP A 67 -16.46 -7.21 -3.74
C TRP A 67 -16.60 -8.68 -3.32
N MET A 68 -17.22 -8.94 -2.16
CA MET A 68 -17.60 -10.28 -1.69
C MET A 68 -19.11 -10.36 -1.46
#